data_AF-R7ZUE4-F1
#
_entry.id   AF-R7ZUE4-F1
#
_cell.length_a   1.000
_cell.length_b   1.000
_cell.length_c   1.000
_cell.angle_alpha   90.00
_cell.angle_beta   90.00
_cell.angle_gamma   90.00
#
_symmetry.space_group_name_H-M   'P 1'
#
loop_
_entity.id
_entity.type
_entity.pdbx_description
1 polymer ?
#
loop_
_entity_poly.entity_id
_entity_poly.type
_entity_poly.pdbx_seq_one_letter_code
_entity_poly.pdbx_strand_id
1 'polypeptide(L)'
;MKVFDKLGQYSEGSSFKGWLRRILINTSVDYYRRNLKHSGMMDVELLEVEASHFNVLDELSREDILALLRELPDTLRIIFNMFEVEGYKHNEIAAHLNIPSSTCRTYLARAKDMLREKIIALNHVRNERAV
;
A
#
# COMPACT_ATOMS: atom_id res chain seq x y z
N MET A 1 -9.27 -19.56 13.65
CA MET A 1 -8.50 -19.01 12.51
C MET A 1 -9.53 -18.27 11.67
N LYS A 2 -9.50 -16.93 11.64
CA LYS A 2 -10.68 -16.08 11.34
C LYS A 2 -11.46 -16.44 10.06
N VAL A 3 -10.79 -17.00 9.04
CA VAL A 3 -11.41 -17.45 7.79
C VAL A 3 -12.37 -18.62 8.00
N PHE A 4 -11.95 -19.64 8.76
CA PHE A 4 -12.78 -20.80 9.06
C PHE A 4 -13.95 -20.46 10.01
N ASP A 5 -13.73 -19.50 10.91
CA ASP A 5 -14.75 -19.04 11.86
C ASP A 5 -15.88 -18.26 11.15
N LYS A 6 -15.61 -17.70 9.97
CA LYS A 6 -16.54 -16.90 9.17
C LYS A 6 -17.18 -17.68 8.03
N LEU A 7 -16.75 -18.92 7.77
CA LEU A 7 -17.17 -19.74 6.61
C LEU A 7 -18.69 -19.88 6.48
N GLY A 8 -19.43 -19.94 7.59
CA GLY A 8 -20.90 -19.99 7.60
C GLY A 8 -21.61 -18.69 7.18
N GLN A 9 -20.88 -17.58 7.02
CA GLN A 9 -21.39 -16.30 6.50
C GLN A 9 -21.19 -16.17 4.99
N TYR A 10 -20.60 -17.17 4.35
CA TYR A 10 -20.50 -17.25 2.90
C TYR A 10 -21.88 -17.59 2.32
N SER A 11 -22.43 -16.70 1.49
CA SER A 11 -23.64 -17.02 0.71
C SER A 11 -23.23 -17.52 -0.67
N GLU A 12 -23.76 -18.69 -1.04
CA GLU A 12 -23.68 -19.22 -2.40
C GLU A 12 -24.31 -18.20 -3.36
N GLY A 13 -23.52 -17.71 -4.31
CA GLY A 13 -23.89 -16.60 -5.22
C GLY A 13 -22.90 -15.43 -5.23
N SER A 14 -22.01 -15.35 -4.23
CA SER A 14 -20.91 -14.36 -4.20
C SER A 14 -19.57 -15.00 -4.59
N SER A 15 -18.68 -14.23 -5.25
CA SER A 15 -17.33 -14.70 -5.58
C SER A 15 -16.58 -15.04 -4.30
N PHE A 16 -16.29 -16.33 -4.09
CA PHE A 16 -15.49 -16.82 -2.97
C PHE A 16 -14.16 -16.07 -2.85
N LYS A 17 -13.52 -15.75 -3.99
CA LYS A 17 -12.29 -14.94 -4.06
C LYS A 17 -12.49 -13.55 -3.46
N GLY A 18 -13.60 -12.87 -3.77
CA GLY A 18 -13.90 -11.54 -3.23
C GLY A 18 -14.24 -11.58 -1.74
N TRP A 19 -14.97 -12.60 -1.29
CA TRP A 19 -15.31 -12.80 0.11
C TRP A 19 -14.07 -13.10 0.97
N LEU A 20 -13.20 -14.00 0.50
CA LEU A 20 -11.93 -14.33 1.16
C LEU A 20 -10.98 -13.13 1.18
N ARG A 21 -10.87 -12.38 0.06
CA ARG A 21 -10.10 -11.12 -0.02
C ARG A 21 -10.55 -10.15 1.06
N ARG A 22 -11.87 -9.96 1.24
CA ARG A 22 -12.43 -9.09 2.29
C ARG A 22 -12.06 -9.54 3.71
N ILE A 23 -12.13 -10.84 4.00
CA ILE A 23 -11.73 -11.36 5.32
C ILE A 23 -10.23 -11.15 5.57
N LEU A 24 -9.40 -11.44 4.57
CA LEU A 24 -7.95 -11.25 4.67
C LEU A 24 -7.60 -9.78 4.89
N ILE A 25 -8.15 -8.86 4.10
CA ILE A 25 -7.92 -7.42 4.24
C ILE A 25 -8.34 -6.93 5.62
N ASN A 26 -9.57 -7.23 6.05
CA ASN A 26 -10.06 -6.82 7.36
C ASN A 26 -9.18 -7.38 8.48
N THR A 27 -8.70 -8.61 8.35
CA THR A 27 -7.83 -9.24 9.34
C THR A 27 -6.44 -8.61 9.35
N SER A 28 -5.86 -8.29 8.20
CA SER A 28 -4.57 -7.61 8.06
C SER A 28 -4.63 -6.17 8.60
N VAL A 29 -5.71 -5.46 8.32
CA VAL A 29 -5.99 -4.12 8.85
C VAL A 29 -6.14 -4.17 10.37
N ASP A 30 -6.89 -5.14 10.91
CA ASP A 30 -7.02 -5.35 12.35
C ASP A 30 -5.66 -5.64 13.01
N TYR A 31 -4.85 -6.49 12.37
CA TYR A 31 -3.51 -6.82 12.84
C TYR A 31 -2.62 -5.57 12.85
N TYR A 32 -2.64 -4.81 11.77
CA TYR A 32 -1.90 -3.56 11.65
C TYR A 32 -2.30 -2.54 12.72
N ARG A 33 -3.61 -2.30 12.93
CA ARG A 33 -4.11 -1.40 13.99
C ARG A 33 -3.63 -1.78 15.39
N ARG A 34 -3.57 -3.08 15.70
CA ARG A 34 -3.08 -3.58 16.99
C ARG A 34 -1.59 -3.28 17.19
N ASN A 35 -0.82 -3.33 16.12
CA ASN A 35 0.62 -3.06 16.13
C ASN A 35 0.97 -1.57 16.02
N LEU A 36 0.07 -0.74 15.47
CA LEU A 36 0.26 0.71 15.37
C LEU A 36 0.45 1.39 16.73
N LYS A 37 -0.09 0.82 17.82
CA LYS A 37 0.17 1.30 19.19
C LYS A 37 1.65 1.18 19.63
N HIS A 38 2.46 0.39 18.92
CA HIS A 38 3.88 0.17 19.19
C HIS A 38 4.80 0.82 18.14
N SER A 39 4.26 1.32 17.03
CA SER A 39 5.00 2.05 16.01
C SER A 39 4.73 3.53 16.16
N GLY A 40 5.73 4.30 16.62
CA GLY A 40 5.66 5.76 16.72
C GLY A 40 5.09 6.36 15.43
N MET A 41 4.03 7.15 15.56
CA MET A 41 3.42 7.82 14.41
C MET A 41 4.49 8.64 13.70
N MET A 42 4.67 8.39 12.42
CA MET A 42 5.63 9.10 11.59
C MET A 42 5.16 10.55 11.46
N ASP A 43 5.99 11.50 11.85
CA ASP A 43 5.68 12.92 11.74
C ASP A 43 5.32 13.26 10.28
N VAL A 44 4.12 13.79 10.13
CA VAL A 44 3.52 14.12 8.84
C VAL A 44 4.02 15.49 8.43
N GLU A 45 5.23 15.55 7.89
CA GLU A 45 5.70 16.74 7.20
C GLU A 45 4.96 16.84 5.87
N LEU A 46 4.33 18.00 5.62
CA LEU A 46 3.52 18.26 4.44
C LEU A 46 4.46 18.39 3.23
N LEU A 47 4.64 17.31 2.48
CA LEU A 47 5.43 17.34 1.23
C LEU A 47 4.61 18.04 0.13
N GLU A 48 5.19 19.09 -0.46
CA GLU A 48 4.74 19.65 -1.72
C GLU A 48 5.15 18.69 -2.85
N VAL A 49 4.16 18.09 -3.51
CA VAL A 49 4.40 17.04 -4.52
C VAL A 49 4.23 17.62 -5.91
N GLU A 50 5.34 17.84 -6.62
CA GLU A 50 5.32 18.06 -8.07
C GLU A 50 5.12 16.72 -8.80
N ALA A 51 4.00 16.62 -9.52
CA ALA A 51 3.70 15.44 -10.33
C ALA A 51 4.48 15.48 -11.65
N SER A 52 5.71 14.96 -11.64
CA SER A 52 6.48 14.72 -12.85
C SER A 52 5.98 13.45 -13.56
N HIS A 53 5.62 13.59 -14.83
CA HIS A 53 5.27 12.47 -15.72
C HIS A 53 6.56 11.79 -16.17
N PHE A 54 6.80 10.56 -15.73
CA PHE A 54 7.96 9.76 -16.15
C PHE A 54 7.50 8.46 -16.80
N ASN A 55 7.97 8.25 -18.04
CA ASN A 55 7.74 7.05 -18.84
C ASN A 55 8.84 6.03 -18.51
N VAL A 56 8.69 5.31 -17.39
CA VAL A 56 9.76 4.50 -16.76
C VAL A 56 9.34 3.04 -16.55
N LEU A 57 8.14 2.67 -16.99
CA LEU A 57 7.53 1.38 -16.66
C LEU A 57 8.00 0.20 -17.52
N ASP A 58 8.69 0.42 -18.63
CA ASP A 58 8.98 -0.64 -19.62
C ASP A 58 10.00 -1.69 -19.17
N GLU A 59 10.74 -1.50 -18.06
CA GLU A 59 11.80 -2.43 -17.64
C GLU A 59 11.67 -2.99 -16.21
N LEU A 60 10.64 -2.62 -15.45
CA LEU A 60 10.46 -3.12 -14.07
C LEU A 60 9.90 -4.54 -14.08
N SER A 61 10.69 -5.50 -13.58
CA SER A 61 10.18 -6.86 -13.36
C SER A 61 9.19 -6.88 -12.19
N ARG A 62 8.38 -7.94 -12.11
CA ARG A 62 7.47 -8.15 -10.98
C ARG A 62 8.24 -8.19 -9.66
N GLU A 63 9.40 -8.82 -9.67
CA GLU A 63 10.28 -9.00 -8.52
C GLU A 63 10.81 -7.65 -8.03
N ASP A 64 11.17 -6.75 -8.94
CA ASP A 64 11.61 -5.39 -8.61
C ASP A 64 10.48 -4.59 -7.93
N ILE A 65 9.27 -4.65 -8.48
CA ILE A 65 8.11 -3.95 -7.88
C ILE A 65 7.85 -4.46 -6.46
N LEU A 66 7.91 -5.78 -6.26
CA LEU A 66 7.72 -6.37 -4.93
C LEU A 66 8.85 -6.00 -3.97
N ALA A 67 10.09 -5.91 -4.43
CA ALA A 67 11.22 -5.44 -3.63
C ALA A 67 11.04 -3.98 -3.22
N LEU A 68 10.71 -3.10 -4.16
CA LEU A 68 10.45 -1.68 -3.91
C LEU A 68 9.32 -1.47 -2.89
N LEU A 69 8.23 -2.22 -3.02
CA LEU A 69 7.13 -2.17 -2.06
C LEU A 69 7.56 -2.62 -0.67
N ARG A 70 8.50 -3.57 -0.53
CA ARG A 70 8.99 -4.02 0.79
C ARG A 70 9.82 -2.97 1.52
N GLU A 71 10.42 -2.03 0.81
CA GLU A 71 11.22 -0.96 1.40
C GLU A 71 10.37 0.21 1.93
N LEU A 72 9.07 0.23 1.62
CA LEU A 72 8.16 1.20 2.21
C LEU A 72 7.86 0.86 3.68
N PRO A 73 7.79 1.88 4.57
CA PRO A 73 7.22 1.71 5.90
C PRO A 73 5.83 1.09 5.83
N ASP A 74 5.49 0.22 6.79
CA ASP A 74 4.27 -0.58 6.79
C ASP A 74 3.01 0.25 6.54
N THR A 75 2.89 1.41 7.20
CA THR A 75 1.79 2.35 7.06
C THR A 75 1.59 2.79 5.61
N LEU A 76 2.69 3.20 4.96
CA LEU A 76 2.67 3.74 3.60
C LEU A 76 2.35 2.63 2.60
N ARG A 77 2.96 1.45 2.78
CA ARG A 77 2.72 0.26 1.97
C ARG A 77 1.27 -0.20 2.02
N ILE A 78 0.67 -0.21 3.20
CA ILE A 78 -0.74 -0.61 3.38
C ILE A 78 -1.66 0.37 2.68
N ILE A 79 -1.47 1.68 2.89
CA ILE A 79 -2.28 2.72 2.26
C ILE A 79 -2.13 2.67 0.73
N PHE A 80 -0.91 2.51 0.23
CA PHE A 80 -0.64 2.38 -1.19
C PHE A 80 -1.36 1.16 -1.81
N ASN A 81 -1.23 -0.02 -1.20
CA ASN A 81 -1.89 -1.23 -1.69
C ASN A 81 -3.42 -1.10 -1.63
N MET A 82 -3.97 -0.57 -0.53
CA MET A 82 -5.41 -0.35 -0.41
C MET A 82 -5.94 0.62 -1.48
N PHE A 83 -5.16 1.62 -1.90
CA PHE A 83 -5.59 2.56 -2.93
C PHE A 83 -5.36 2.01 -4.34
N GLU A 84 -4.12 1.70 -4.71
CA GLU A 84 -3.71 1.40 -6.09
C GLU A 84 -4.04 -0.03 -6.53
N VAL A 85 -4.02 -1.00 -5.61
CA VAL A 85 -4.24 -2.43 -5.93
C VAL A 85 -5.67 -2.85 -5.63
N GLU A 86 -6.23 -2.33 -4.56
CA GLU A 86 -7.54 -2.71 -4.05
C GLU A 86 -8.65 -1.74 -4.50
N GLY A 87 -8.31 -0.52 -4.90
CA GLY A 87 -9.26 0.48 -5.43
C GLY A 87 -10.07 1.20 -4.35
N TYR A 88 -9.66 1.17 -3.09
CA TYR A 88 -10.33 1.92 -2.02
C TYR A 88 -10.14 3.43 -2.19
N LYS A 89 -11.15 4.20 -1.80
CA LYS A 89 -11.06 5.66 -1.72
C LYS A 89 -10.38 6.09 -0.42
N HIS A 90 -9.77 7.28 -0.42
CA HIS A 90 -9.10 7.84 0.76
C HIS A 90 -9.95 7.79 2.04
N ASN A 91 -11.24 8.13 1.94
CA ASN A 91 -12.15 8.13 3.10
C ASN A 91 -12.37 6.71 3.65
N GLU A 92 -12.43 5.71 2.79
CA GLU A 92 -12.59 4.31 3.20
C GLU A 92 -11.33 3.81 3.89
N ILE A 93 -10.15 4.09 3.30
CA ILE A 93 -8.85 3.75 3.90
C ILE A 93 -8.69 4.44 5.26
N ALA A 94 -9.00 5.73 5.34
CA ALA A 94 -8.95 6.51 6.57
C ALA A 94 -9.83 5.91 7.66
N ALA A 95 -11.07 5.53 7.33
CA ALA A 95 -11.97 4.84 8.24
C ALA A 95 -11.42 3.46 8.64
N HIS A 96 -10.88 2.69 7.70
CA HIS A 96 -10.26 1.38 7.93
C HIS A 96 -8.97 1.43 8.74
N LEU A 97 -8.22 2.53 8.74
CA LEU A 97 -6.99 2.67 9.52
C LEU A 97 -7.16 3.53 10.77
N ASN A 98 -8.32 4.15 10.96
CA ASN A 98 -8.60 5.08 12.04
C ASN A 98 -7.62 6.27 12.06
N ILE A 99 -7.39 6.86 10.89
CA ILE A 99 -6.55 8.05 10.68
C ILE A 99 -7.36 9.14 9.98
N PRO A 100 -6.95 10.42 10.06
CA PRO A 100 -7.58 11.49 9.28
C PRO A 100 -7.45 11.25 7.77
N SER A 101 -8.48 11.63 7.00
CA SER A 101 -8.44 11.50 5.53
C SER A 101 -7.32 12.35 4.90
N SER A 102 -7.01 13.50 5.50
CA SER A 102 -5.83 14.31 5.15
C SER A 102 -4.53 13.53 5.31
N THR A 103 -4.34 12.86 6.45
CA THR A 103 -3.18 11.99 6.72
C THR A 103 -3.10 10.83 5.72
N CYS A 104 -4.23 10.21 5.37
CA CYS A 104 -4.26 9.16 4.35
C CYS A 104 -3.75 9.66 2.99
N ARG A 105 -4.17 10.87 2.58
CA ARG A 105 -3.72 11.48 1.32
C ARG A 105 -2.23 11.81 1.36
N THR A 106 -1.73 12.40 2.46
CA THR A 106 -0.31 12.71 2.62
C THR A 106 0.54 11.45 2.65
N TYR A 107 0.10 10.40 3.35
CA TYR A 107 0.78 9.10 3.37
C TYR A 107 0.79 8.43 2.00
N LEU A 108 -0.31 8.49 1.24
CA LEU A 108 -0.30 7.97 -0.13
C LEU A 108 0.69 8.75 -1.02
N ALA A 109 0.69 10.08 -0.91
CA ALA A 109 1.60 10.93 -1.66
C ALA A 109 3.06 10.60 -1.34
N ARG A 110 3.41 10.53 -0.05
CA ARG A 110 4.74 10.14 0.43
C ARG A 110 5.14 8.73 -0.02
N ALA A 111 4.21 7.77 -0.03
CA ALA A 111 4.46 6.43 -0.55
C ALA A 111 4.85 6.46 -2.03
N LYS A 112 4.15 7.27 -2.85
CA LYS A 112 4.46 7.44 -4.28
C LYS A 112 5.81 8.10 -4.49
N ASP A 113 6.14 9.12 -3.72
CA ASP A 113 7.43 9.82 -3.85
C ASP A 113 8.60 8.92 -3.47
N MET A 114 8.50 8.19 -2.37
CA MET A 114 9.52 7.20 -1.98
C MET A 114 9.71 6.12 -3.06
N LEU A 115 8.62 5.65 -3.68
CA LEU A 115 8.72 4.68 -4.77
C LEU A 115 9.37 5.30 -6.02
N ARG A 116 9.03 6.55 -6.36
CA ARG A 116 9.65 7.27 -7.49
C ARG A 116 11.16 7.40 -7.31
N GLU A 117 11.61 7.88 -6.15
CA GLU A 117 13.03 8.01 -5.83
C GLU A 117 13.77 6.68 -5.99
N LYS A 118 13.19 5.59 -5.47
CA LYS A 118 13.79 4.25 -5.55
C LYS A 118 13.81 3.72 -6.98
N ILE A 119 12.77 3.94 -7.76
CA ILE A 119 12.73 3.56 -9.18
C ILE A 119 13.81 4.30 -9.97
N ILE A 120 13.97 5.60 -9.74
CA ILE A 120 15.02 6.40 -10.37
C ILE A 120 16.39 5.83 -10.02
N ALA A 121 16.66 5.57 -8.73
CA ALA A 121 17.91 4.97 -8.27
C ALA A 121 18.17 3.59 -8.91
N LEU A 122 17.15 2.73 -8.98
CA LEU A 122 17.26 1.41 -9.61
C LEU A 122 17.68 1.50 -11.08
N ASN A 123 17.10 2.44 -11.83
CA ASN A 123 17.40 2.62 -13.25
C ASN A 123 18.80 3.20 -13.47
N HIS A 124 19.26 4.13 -12.63
CA HIS A 124 20.64 4.61 -12.68
C HIS A 124 21.63 3.44 -12.52
N VAL A 125 21.41 2.57 -11.52
CA VAL A 125 22.26 1.39 -11.28
C VAL A 125 22.24 0.41 -12.46
N ARG A 126 21.09 0.21 -13.11
CA ARG A 126 20.98 -0.70 -14.27
C ARG A 126 21.68 -0.14 -15.51
N ASN A 127 21.58 1.16 -15.75
CA ASN A 127 22.25 1.82 -16.86
C ASN A 127 23.79 1.81 -16.70
N GLU A 128 24.31 1.95 -15.48
CA GLU A 128 25.75 1.86 -15.19
C GLU A 128 26.33 0.45 -15.36
N ARG A 129 25.53 -0.60 -15.16
CA ARG A 129 25.97 -2.00 -15.31
C ARG A 129 25.88 -2.53 -16.75
N ALA A 130 25.21 -1.80 -17.63
CA ALA A 130 25.04 -2.14 -19.03
C ALA A 130 26.14 -1.55 -19.95
N VAL A 131 27.07 -0.78 -19.37
CA VAL A 131 28.26 -0.17 -20.01
C VAL A 131 29.51 -0.92 -19.59
#